data_AF-A0A817S1S1-F1
#
_entry.id   AF-A0A817S1S1-F1
#
_cell.length_a   1.000
_cell.length_b   1.000
_cell.length_c   1.000
_cell.angle_alpha   90.00
_cell.angle_beta   90.00
_cell.angle_gamma   90.00
#
_symmetry.space_group_name_H-M   'P 1'
#
loop_
_entity.id
_entity.type
_entity.pdbx_description
1 polymer ?
#
loop_
_entity_poly.entity_id
_entity_poly.type
_entity_poly.pdbx_seq_one_letter_code
_entity_poly.pdbx_strand_id
1 'polypeptide(L)'
;MWYDEDSDEQENTGPKNGQITEKNPNDEKKEKCKCKKGCSKRSCCCFKFGSGCNSSCGCGSSCRNMFNHLEYFFGDDNNKCAANPCFARWLVEHAKNTDGFKLIDRDELRQLIMKCPSFPDMSYDEDLEAWTKKWQTISENEKLAHTQKLFRMLLSDDTTMHYYSFCHNDLFQEDCYWHCIVCQECLKWREWHCGVCNKCMYFSFFFFNKKKLMIFDRIYQLCGFLLGTYGVSLPCEGCGGRSQMSGSF
;
A
#
# COMPACT_ATOMS: atom_id res chain seq x y z
N MET A 1 -5.58 72.52 -13.80
CA MET A 1 -4.89 71.65 -12.82
C MET A 1 -5.40 70.25 -13.09
N TRP A 2 -4.55 69.43 -13.67
CA TRP A 2 -4.81 68.03 -14.00
C TRP A 2 -4.45 67.20 -12.77
N TYR A 3 -5.28 66.20 -12.43
CA TYR A 3 -4.94 65.20 -11.41
C TYR A 3 -4.38 63.99 -12.14
N ASP A 4 -3.14 63.65 -11.83
CA ASP A 4 -2.45 62.45 -12.29
C ASP A 4 -2.98 61.23 -11.52
N GLU A 5 -3.48 60.23 -12.24
CA GLU A 5 -3.82 58.89 -11.74
C GLU A 5 -2.62 57.97 -12.00
N ASP A 6 -1.76 57.80 -11.00
CA ASP A 6 -0.73 56.74 -11.02
C ASP A 6 -1.29 55.49 -10.33
N SER A 7 -1.75 54.52 -11.13
CA SER A 7 -2.11 53.18 -10.68
C SER A 7 -0.95 52.21 -10.99
N ASP A 8 -0.18 51.86 -9.96
CA ASP A 8 0.84 50.81 -10.03
C ASP A 8 0.20 49.43 -10.17
N GLU A 9 0.15 48.91 -11.40
CA GLU A 9 -0.09 47.49 -11.66
C GLU A 9 1.15 46.67 -11.28
N GLN A 10 1.14 46.10 -10.07
CA GLN A 10 2.10 45.06 -9.70
C GLN A 10 1.76 43.75 -10.42
N GLU A 11 2.53 43.43 -11.47
CA GLU A 11 2.54 42.11 -12.11
C GLU A 11 2.89 41.01 -11.09
N ASN A 12 1.85 40.33 -10.62
CA ASN A 12 1.95 39.17 -9.76
C ASN A 12 2.45 37.97 -10.60
N THR A 13 3.76 37.77 -10.66
CA THR A 13 4.40 36.61 -11.28
C THR A 13 4.26 35.37 -10.39
N GLY A 14 3.03 34.86 -10.30
CA GLY A 14 2.75 33.60 -9.63
C GLY A 14 3.54 32.43 -10.24
N PRO A 15 3.92 31.42 -9.44
CA PRO A 15 4.67 30.27 -9.92
C PRO A 15 3.89 29.56 -11.02
N LYS A 16 4.56 29.32 -12.15
CA LYS A 16 4.00 28.63 -13.32
C LYS A 16 3.48 27.26 -12.88
N ASN A 17 2.15 27.12 -12.85
CA ASN A 17 1.41 25.87 -12.62
C ASN A 17 1.75 24.85 -13.71
N GLY A 18 2.85 24.12 -13.53
CA GLY A 18 3.01 22.81 -14.15
C GLY A 18 2.00 21.88 -13.50
N GLN A 19 1.05 21.35 -14.28
CA GLN A 19 0.21 20.24 -13.83
C GLN A 19 1.11 19.02 -13.59
N ILE A 20 1.63 18.90 -12.36
CA ILE A 20 2.25 17.66 -11.90
C ILE A 20 1.09 16.75 -11.54
N THR A 21 0.70 15.83 -12.43
CA THR A 21 -0.17 14.71 -12.06
C THR A 21 0.71 13.68 -11.37
N GLU A 22 0.78 13.72 -10.04
CA GLU A 22 1.44 12.66 -9.28
C GLU A 22 0.54 11.42 -9.30
N LYS A 23 1.14 10.25 -9.60
CA LYS A 23 0.49 8.95 -9.47
C LYS A 23 0.74 8.43 -8.05
N ASN A 24 -0.19 7.65 -7.49
CA ASN A 24 0.07 6.93 -6.24
C ASN A 24 1.37 6.13 -6.39
N PRO A 25 2.33 6.25 -5.45
CA PRO A 25 3.60 5.52 -5.54
C PRO A 25 3.42 3.99 -5.60
N ASN A 26 2.28 3.46 -5.13
CA ASN A 26 1.95 2.04 -5.22
C ASN A 26 1.51 1.60 -6.63
N ASP A 27 1.02 2.52 -7.46
CA ASP A 27 0.57 2.23 -8.84
C ASP A 27 1.70 2.30 -9.88
N GLU A 28 2.93 2.56 -9.43
CA GLU A 28 4.11 2.43 -10.27
C GLU A 28 4.18 0.99 -10.81
N LYS A 29 4.19 0.85 -12.14
CA LYS A 29 4.31 -0.46 -12.79
C LYS A 29 5.55 -1.18 -12.25
N LYS A 30 5.37 -2.45 -11.87
CA LYS A 30 6.45 -3.35 -11.42
C LYS A 30 7.41 -3.67 -12.58
N GLU A 31 8.30 -2.73 -12.89
CA GLU A 31 9.36 -2.93 -13.88
C GLU A 31 10.37 -3.98 -13.40
N LYS A 32 11.03 -4.66 -14.33
CA LYS A 32 12.10 -5.60 -14.01
C LYS A 32 13.38 -4.85 -13.66
N CYS A 33 14.03 -5.24 -12.57
CA CYS A 33 15.22 -4.54 -12.10
C CYS A 33 16.43 -4.76 -13.03
N LYS A 34 17.35 -3.79 -13.05
CA LYS A 34 18.64 -3.85 -13.77
C LYS A 34 19.84 -3.68 -12.82
N CYS A 35 19.67 -4.08 -11.55
CA CYS A 35 20.64 -3.81 -10.49
C CYS A 35 21.92 -4.63 -10.66
N LYS A 36 23.09 -3.99 -10.68
CA LYS A 36 24.40 -4.69 -10.79
C LYS A 36 25.04 -5.04 -9.45
N LYS A 37 24.65 -4.36 -8.36
CA LYS A 37 25.26 -4.49 -7.03
C LYS A 37 24.41 -5.36 -6.07
N GLY A 38 23.53 -6.19 -6.61
CA GLY A 38 22.54 -6.95 -5.85
C GLY A 38 21.27 -6.14 -5.52
N CYS A 39 20.26 -6.86 -5.04
CA CYS A 39 18.87 -6.41 -4.89
C CYS A 39 18.41 -6.43 -3.42
N SER A 40 19.22 -5.92 -2.51
CA SER A 40 18.96 -5.95 -1.05
C SER A 40 18.49 -4.61 -0.46
N LYS A 41 18.22 -3.62 -1.32
CA LYS A 41 17.82 -2.27 -0.93
C LYS A 41 16.67 -1.78 -1.79
N ARG A 42 15.95 -0.78 -1.29
CA ARG A 42 14.82 -0.12 -1.96
C ARG A 42 15.18 0.61 -3.28
N SER A 43 16.46 0.73 -3.60
CA SER A 43 16.90 1.17 -4.94
C SER A 43 16.59 0.13 -6.03
N CYS A 44 16.35 -1.14 -5.65
CA CYS A 44 15.82 -2.16 -6.55
C CYS A 44 14.29 -2.09 -6.53
N CYS A 45 13.65 -1.96 -7.70
CA CYS A 45 12.20 -1.97 -7.81
C CYS A 45 11.57 -3.26 -7.25
N CYS A 46 12.12 -4.44 -7.56
CA CYS A 46 11.60 -5.71 -7.03
C CYS A 46 11.57 -5.70 -5.50
N PHE A 47 12.67 -5.25 -4.87
CA PHE A 47 12.76 -5.14 -3.42
C PHE A 47 11.84 -4.05 -2.85
N LYS A 48 11.74 -2.90 -3.51
CA LYS A 48 10.84 -1.79 -3.13
C LYS A 48 9.40 -2.26 -3.02
N PHE A 49 8.96 -3.11 -3.96
CA PHE A 49 7.59 -3.63 -4.06
C PHE A 49 7.40 -5.02 -3.47
N GLY A 50 8.29 -5.48 -2.56
CA GLY A 50 8.08 -6.76 -1.87
C GLY A 50 8.04 -7.99 -2.76
N SER A 51 8.66 -7.94 -3.94
CA SER A 51 8.60 -8.99 -4.96
C SER A 51 9.96 -9.63 -5.20
N GLY A 52 9.96 -10.93 -5.46
CA GLY A 52 11.15 -11.65 -5.89
C GLY A 52 11.64 -11.20 -7.28
N CYS A 53 12.96 -11.18 -7.46
CA CYS A 53 13.55 -11.11 -8.80
C CYS A 53 13.33 -12.43 -9.54
N ASN A 54 13.15 -12.36 -10.86
CA ASN A 54 12.95 -13.52 -11.72
C ASN A 54 13.94 -13.51 -12.91
N SER A 55 13.83 -14.48 -13.81
CA SER A 55 14.69 -14.60 -15.00
C SER A 55 14.66 -13.38 -15.92
N SER A 56 13.60 -12.58 -15.87
CA SER A 56 13.48 -11.32 -16.63
C SER A 56 14.25 -10.15 -16.00
N CYS A 57 14.80 -10.31 -14.80
CA CYS A 57 15.58 -9.28 -14.11
C CYS A 57 17.05 -9.31 -14.53
N GLY A 58 17.65 -8.14 -14.73
CA GLY A 58 19.06 -7.98 -15.11
C GLY A 58 20.06 -8.12 -13.95
N CYS A 59 19.62 -8.51 -12.76
CA CYS A 59 20.50 -8.63 -11.59
C CYS A 59 21.40 -9.88 -11.58
N GLY A 60 21.04 -10.89 -12.38
CA GLY A 60 21.82 -12.11 -12.56
C GLY A 60 22.16 -12.84 -11.26
N SER A 61 23.31 -13.49 -11.23
CA SER A 61 23.82 -14.28 -10.10
C SER A 61 24.19 -13.46 -8.86
N SER A 62 24.33 -12.14 -9.00
CA SER A 62 24.60 -11.24 -7.87
C SER A 62 23.36 -10.86 -7.07
N CYS A 63 22.18 -11.38 -7.45
CA CYS A 63 20.92 -11.07 -6.80
C CYS A 63 20.95 -11.51 -5.32
N ARG A 64 20.61 -10.57 -4.44
CA ARG A 64 20.48 -10.78 -2.99
C ARG A 64 19.12 -10.30 -2.50
N ASN A 65 18.10 -10.43 -3.36
CA ASN A 65 16.73 -10.06 -3.00
C ASN A 65 16.17 -11.12 -2.07
N MET A 66 15.90 -10.75 -0.81
CA MET A 66 15.32 -11.67 0.17
C MET A 66 13.92 -12.16 -0.22
N PHE A 67 13.18 -11.39 -1.02
CA PHE A 67 11.86 -11.77 -1.53
C PHE A 67 11.93 -12.85 -2.63
N ASN A 68 13.12 -13.31 -3.01
CA ASN A 68 13.27 -14.50 -3.86
C ASN A 68 12.84 -15.79 -3.15
N HIS A 69 12.62 -15.75 -1.84
CA HIS A 69 12.28 -16.89 -1.00
C HIS A 69 10.85 -16.85 -0.45
N LEU A 70 9.97 -16.06 -1.07
CA LEU A 70 8.57 -15.93 -0.64
C LEU A 70 7.80 -17.26 -0.71
N GLU A 71 8.27 -18.24 -1.48
CA GLU A 71 7.76 -19.62 -1.48
C GLU A 71 7.82 -20.29 -0.09
N TYR A 72 8.69 -19.83 0.81
CA TYR A 72 8.68 -20.29 2.19
C TYR A 72 7.35 -19.96 2.89
N PHE A 73 6.81 -18.76 2.67
CA PHE A 73 5.57 -18.29 3.27
C PHE A 73 4.34 -18.68 2.45
N PHE A 74 4.43 -18.58 1.13
CA PHE A 74 3.27 -18.77 0.27
C PHE A 74 3.19 -20.22 -0.26
N GLY A 75 4.27 -21.00 -0.23
CA GLY A 75 4.34 -22.29 -0.92
C GLY A 75 4.71 -22.13 -2.40
N ASP A 76 4.82 -23.25 -3.11
CA ASP A 76 5.18 -23.29 -4.53
C ASP A 76 3.97 -23.71 -5.37
N ASP A 77 3.24 -22.71 -5.89
CA ASP A 77 2.00 -22.92 -6.66
C ASP A 77 2.11 -22.38 -8.09
N ASN A 78 3.33 -22.26 -8.62
CA ASN A 78 3.66 -21.65 -9.92
C ASN A 78 3.29 -20.16 -10.05
N ASN A 79 2.42 -19.61 -9.21
CA ASN A 79 2.07 -18.21 -9.17
C ASN A 79 2.93 -17.48 -8.14
N LYS A 80 4.03 -16.88 -8.61
CA LYS A 80 4.93 -16.10 -7.73
C LYS A 80 4.23 -14.83 -7.26
N CYS A 81 3.55 -14.91 -6.12
CA CYS A 81 2.94 -13.77 -5.45
C CYS A 81 4.02 -12.86 -4.83
N ALA A 82 3.82 -11.54 -4.94
CA ALA A 82 4.57 -10.58 -4.15
C ALA A 82 4.00 -10.54 -2.72
N ALA A 83 4.80 -10.09 -1.76
CA ALA A 83 4.29 -9.72 -0.44
C ALA A 83 3.60 -8.36 -0.54
N ASN A 84 2.47 -8.17 0.16
CA ASN A 84 1.90 -6.83 0.27
C ASN A 84 2.91 -5.87 0.95
N PRO A 85 2.79 -4.56 0.73
CA PRO A 85 3.82 -3.64 1.19
C PRO A 85 4.01 -3.61 2.72
N CYS A 86 2.94 -3.86 3.49
CA CYS A 86 3.02 -3.92 4.96
C CYS A 86 3.83 -5.14 5.42
N PHE A 87 3.53 -6.32 4.90
CA PHE A 87 4.28 -7.54 5.19
C PHE A 87 5.72 -7.46 4.69
N ALA A 88 5.93 -6.93 3.48
CA ALA A 88 7.27 -6.73 2.94
C ALA A 88 8.13 -5.84 3.85
N ARG A 89 7.53 -4.77 4.39
CA ARG A 89 8.18 -3.89 5.36
C ARG A 89 8.53 -4.63 6.66
N TRP A 90 7.57 -5.36 7.22
CA TRP A 90 7.75 -6.16 8.44
C TRP A 90 8.85 -7.21 8.28
N LEU A 91 8.88 -7.93 7.16
CA LEU A 91 9.89 -8.93 6.84
C LEU A 91 11.30 -8.34 6.83
N VAL A 92 11.47 -7.17 6.21
CA VAL A 92 12.78 -6.50 6.14
C VAL A 92 13.27 -6.10 7.53
N GLU A 93 12.39 -5.65 8.43
CA GLU A 93 12.78 -5.32 9.80
C GLU A 93 13.07 -6.56 10.64
N HIS A 94 12.22 -7.59 10.54
CA HIS A 94 12.43 -8.83 11.29
C HIS A 94 13.71 -9.52 10.85
N ALA A 95 13.99 -9.59 9.55
CA ALA A 95 15.20 -10.20 9.01
C ALA A 95 16.49 -9.43 9.32
N LYS A 96 16.41 -8.16 9.75
CA LYS A 96 17.58 -7.43 10.29
C LYS A 96 17.86 -7.80 11.74
N ASN A 97 16.80 -8.11 12.48
CA ASN A 97 16.87 -8.43 13.91
C ASN A 97 17.14 -9.93 14.16
N THR A 98 16.98 -10.76 13.14
CA THR A 98 17.34 -12.19 13.14
C THR A 98 18.54 -12.45 12.22
N ASP A 99 19.19 -13.62 12.33
CA ASP A 99 20.19 -14.11 11.35
C ASP A 99 19.57 -14.49 9.98
N GLY A 100 18.65 -13.64 9.49
CA GLY A 100 18.02 -13.73 8.20
C GLY A 100 16.64 -14.41 8.18
N PHE A 101 16.17 -14.60 6.96
CA PHE A 101 14.81 -15.01 6.59
C PHE A 101 14.38 -16.40 7.12
N LYS A 102 15.34 -17.30 7.38
CA LYS A 102 15.08 -18.69 7.78
C LYS A 102 14.68 -18.86 9.26
N LEU A 103 14.80 -17.81 10.07
CA LEU A 103 14.47 -17.85 11.49
C LEU A 103 13.05 -17.39 11.80
N ILE A 104 12.28 -16.97 10.79
CA ILE A 104 10.89 -16.61 11.00
C ILE A 104 10.09 -17.91 11.12
N ASP A 105 9.66 -18.21 12.35
CA ASP A 105 8.76 -19.32 12.63
C ASP A 105 7.37 -19.02 12.06
N ARG A 106 6.93 -19.88 11.14
CA ARG A 106 5.63 -19.73 10.46
C ARG A 106 4.48 -19.94 11.43
N ASP A 107 4.64 -20.80 12.42
CA ASP A 107 3.58 -21.06 13.38
C ASP A 107 3.43 -19.91 14.37
N GLU A 108 4.53 -19.27 14.77
CA GLU A 108 4.48 -18.01 15.53
C GLU A 108 3.81 -16.88 14.73
N LEU A 109 4.18 -16.72 13.46
CA LEU A 109 3.56 -15.71 12.58
C LEU A 109 2.06 -15.98 12.37
N ARG A 110 1.65 -17.25 12.19
CA ARG A 110 0.24 -17.65 12.12
C ARG A 110 -0.49 -17.29 13.40
N GLN A 111 0.08 -17.63 14.56
CA GLN A 111 -0.52 -17.33 15.85
C GLN A 111 -0.66 -15.82 16.08
N LEU A 112 0.32 -15.02 15.63
CA LEU A 112 0.23 -13.55 15.68
C LEU A 112 -0.99 -13.04 14.91
N ILE A 113 -1.19 -13.53 13.68
CA ILE A 113 -2.33 -13.14 12.83
C ILE A 113 -3.65 -13.58 13.48
N MET A 114 -3.74 -14.82 13.96
CA MET A 114 -4.96 -15.35 14.58
C MET A 114 -5.32 -14.69 15.92
N LYS A 115 -4.37 -14.02 16.58
CA LYS A 115 -4.61 -13.26 17.81
C LYS A 115 -5.12 -11.85 17.55
N CYS A 116 -5.25 -11.42 16.30
CA CYS A 116 -5.68 -10.07 16.00
C CYS A 116 -7.16 -9.86 16.39
N PRO A 117 -7.54 -8.63 16.80
CA PRO A 117 -8.88 -8.36 17.33
C PRO A 117 -10.02 -8.66 16.35
N SER A 118 -9.83 -8.36 15.06
CA SER A 118 -10.85 -8.55 14.04
C SER A 118 -10.96 -10.00 13.51
N PHE A 119 -9.99 -10.87 13.81
CA PHE A 119 -9.98 -12.26 13.30
C PHE A 119 -11.26 -13.08 13.64
N PRO A 120 -11.84 -12.98 14.86
CA PRO A 120 -13.03 -13.75 15.23
C PRO A 120 -14.32 -13.33 14.52
N ASP A 121 -14.39 -12.13 13.95
CA ASP A 121 -15.62 -11.56 13.34
C ASP A 121 -15.60 -11.65 11.80
N MET A 122 -14.74 -12.49 11.23
CA MET A 122 -14.55 -12.64 9.79
C MET A 122 -15.66 -13.48 9.11
N SER A 123 -16.89 -13.41 9.62
CA SER A 123 -18.05 -14.10 9.05
C SER A 123 -18.42 -13.62 7.64
N TYR A 124 -17.92 -12.45 7.25
CA TYR A 124 -18.13 -11.85 5.92
C TYR A 124 -17.11 -12.30 4.86
N ASP A 125 -16.03 -12.97 5.27
CA ASP A 125 -15.01 -13.51 4.36
C ASP A 125 -15.14 -15.04 4.29
N GLU A 126 -15.85 -15.52 3.28
CA GLU A 126 -16.17 -16.95 3.11
C GLU A 126 -14.89 -17.81 3.05
N ASP A 127 -13.83 -17.31 2.43
CA ASP A 127 -12.56 -18.04 2.30
C ASP A 127 -11.84 -18.16 3.65
N LEU A 128 -11.82 -17.10 4.46
CA LEU A 128 -11.17 -17.10 5.77
C LEU A 128 -11.98 -17.88 6.81
N GLU A 129 -13.31 -17.82 6.71
CA GLU A 129 -14.19 -18.66 7.52
C GLU A 129 -13.99 -20.15 7.18
N ALA A 130 -13.98 -20.51 5.89
CA ALA A 130 -13.71 -21.87 5.43
C ALA A 130 -12.31 -22.34 5.86
N TRP A 131 -11.32 -21.45 5.79
CA TRP A 131 -9.98 -21.71 6.30
C TRP A 131 -10.00 -22.05 7.80
N THR A 132 -10.69 -21.25 8.61
CA THR A 132 -10.74 -21.40 10.07
C THR A 132 -11.46 -22.69 10.48
N LYS A 133 -12.60 -23.02 9.83
CA LYS A 133 -13.32 -24.28 10.04
C LYS A 133 -12.43 -25.49 9.73
N LYS A 134 -11.69 -25.44 8.62
CA LYS A 134 -10.78 -26.51 8.20
C LYS A 134 -9.58 -26.66 9.14
N TRP A 135 -9.02 -25.57 9.67
CA TRP A 135 -7.88 -25.64 10.59
C TRP A 135 -8.13 -26.49 11.83
N GLN A 136 -9.37 -26.53 12.32
CA GLN A 136 -9.76 -27.31 13.49
C GLN A 136 -9.81 -28.82 13.25
N THR A 137 -9.92 -29.25 11.99
CA THR A 137 -10.18 -30.66 11.62
C THR A 137 -9.04 -31.32 10.87
N ILE A 138 -8.09 -30.55 10.34
CA ILE A 138 -6.94 -31.08 9.59
C ILE A 138 -5.87 -31.73 10.48
N SER A 139 -5.15 -32.67 9.91
CA SER A 139 -4.02 -33.33 10.56
C SER A 139 -2.74 -32.49 10.50
N GLU A 140 -1.78 -32.79 11.40
CA GLU A 140 -0.52 -32.03 11.53
C GLU A 140 0.28 -31.91 10.22
N ASN A 141 0.29 -32.95 9.40
CA ASN A 141 1.00 -32.95 8.12
C ASN A 141 0.39 -32.00 7.07
N GLU A 142 -0.89 -31.64 7.21
CA GLU A 142 -1.59 -30.71 6.30
C GLU A 142 -1.52 -29.26 6.77
N LYS A 143 -1.22 -29.02 8.05
CA LYS A 143 -1.19 -27.68 8.66
C LYS A 143 -0.23 -26.73 7.98
N LEU A 144 0.89 -27.24 7.46
CA LEU A 144 1.86 -26.41 6.75
C LEU A 144 1.24 -25.79 5.49
N ALA A 145 0.68 -26.61 4.60
CA ALA A 145 0.05 -26.13 3.38
C ALA A 145 -1.15 -25.22 3.68
N HIS A 146 -1.92 -25.55 4.72
CA HIS A 146 -3.05 -24.72 5.15
C HIS A 146 -2.57 -23.36 5.69
N THR A 147 -1.48 -23.31 6.45
CA THR A 147 -0.87 -22.05 6.93
C THR A 147 -0.36 -21.19 5.79
N GLN A 148 0.27 -21.80 4.78
CA GLN A 148 0.69 -21.08 3.57
C GLN A 148 -0.50 -20.48 2.80
N LYS A 149 -1.65 -21.17 2.79
CA LYS A 149 -2.91 -20.62 2.25
C LYS A 149 -3.34 -19.35 3.01
N LEU A 150 -3.31 -19.37 4.34
CA LEU A 150 -3.60 -18.17 5.16
C LEU A 150 -2.68 -17.00 4.80
N PHE A 151 -1.39 -17.28 4.68
CA PHE A 151 -0.40 -16.26 4.35
C PHE A 151 -0.61 -15.69 2.96
N ARG A 152 -1.02 -16.48 1.96
CA ARG A 152 -1.41 -15.93 0.66
C ARG A 152 -2.60 -14.99 0.78
N MET A 153 -3.64 -15.41 1.50
CA MET A 153 -4.86 -14.63 1.65
C MET A 153 -4.66 -13.31 2.37
N LEU A 154 -3.68 -13.20 3.27
CA LEU A 154 -3.55 -12.03 4.16
C LEU A 154 -2.24 -11.24 4.01
N LEU A 155 -1.20 -11.86 3.46
CA LEU A 155 0.16 -11.30 3.42
C LEU A 155 0.70 -11.14 2.00
N SER A 156 0.06 -11.75 1.00
CA SER A 156 0.43 -11.52 -0.40
C SER A 156 -0.12 -10.19 -0.90
N ASP A 157 0.31 -9.78 -2.09
CA ASP A 157 -0.19 -8.61 -2.82
C ASP A 157 -1.31 -8.99 -3.83
N ASP A 158 -1.78 -10.24 -3.77
CA ASP A 158 -2.84 -10.82 -4.62
C ASP A 158 -4.08 -11.15 -3.76
N THR A 159 -4.26 -10.40 -2.68
CA THR A 159 -5.33 -10.64 -1.70
C THR A 159 -6.66 -10.19 -2.26
N THR A 160 -7.70 -10.97 -2.04
CA THR A 160 -8.98 -10.77 -2.73
C THR A 160 -9.98 -9.91 -1.97
N MET A 161 -9.76 -9.62 -0.67
CA MET A 161 -10.61 -8.70 0.13
C MET A 161 -9.92 -8.10 1.36
N HIS A 162 -9.17 -8.92 2.11
CA HIS A 162 -8.54 -8.49 3.36
C HIS A 162 -7.04 -8.68 3.34
N TYR A 163 -6.33 -7.84 4.06
CA TYR A 163 -4.92 -8.05 4.36
C TYR A 163 -4.64 -7.80 5.84
N TYR A 164 -3.61 -8.46 6.34
CA TYR A 164 -3.14 -8.27 7.70
C TYR A 164 -2.09 -7.15 7.75
N SER A 165 -2.34 -6.15 8.58
CA SER A 165 -1.47 -4.99 8.77
C SER A 165 -0.64 -5.14 10.03
N PHE A 166 0.66 -5.28 9.86
CA PHE A 166 1.63 -5.24 10.96
C PHE A 166 1.77 -3.85 11.59
N CYS A 167 1.37 -2.78 10.90
CA CYS A 167 1.38 -1.43 11.45
C CYS A 167 0.33 -1.24 12.56
N HIS A 168 -0.80 -1.95 12.47
CA HIS A 168 -1.89 -1.85 13.44
C HIS A 168 -2.18 -3.16 14.18
N ASN A 169 -1.50 -4.25 13.83
CA ASN A 169 -1.74 -5.60 14.38
C ASN A 169 -3.19 -6.04 14.20
N ASP A 170 -3.76 -5.80 13.00
CA ASP A 170 -5.16 -6.07 12.71
C ASP A 170 -5.43 -6.39 11.22
N LEU A 171 -6.63 -6.89 10.93
CA LEU A 171 -7.12 -7.14 9.57
C LEU A 171 -7.84 -5.92 9.02
N PHE A 172 -7.56 -5.57 7.76
CA PHE A 172 -8.25 -4.50 7.06
C PHE A 172 -8.75 -4.97 5.71
N GLN A 173 -9.85 -4.37 5.26
CA GLN A 173 -10.30 -4.45 3.89
C GLN A 173 -9.36 -3.64 2.99
N GLU A 174 -9.05 -4.18 1.82
CA GLU A 174 -8.12 -3.59 0.84
C GLU A 174 -8.58 -2.21 0.35
N ASP A 175 -9.89 -1.96 0.30
CA ASP A 175 -10.47 -0.69 -0.13
C ASP A 175 -10.43 0.40 0.95
N CYS A 176 -10.19 0.02 2.20
CA CYS A 176 -10.24 0.93 3.33
C CYS A 176 -8.85 1.44 3.74
N TYR A 177 -7.81 0.67 3.46
CA TYR A 177 -6.45 0.97 3.88
C TYR A 177 -5.44 0.59 2.80
N TRP A 178 -4.36 1.37 2.73
CA TRP A 178 -3.23 1.07 1.86
C TRP A 178 -1.93 1.35 2.62
N HIS A 179 -0.86 0.66 2.27
CA HIS A 179 0.44 0.90 2.89
C HIS A 179 1.30 1.76 1.98
N CYS A 180 1.67 2.96 2.45
CA CYS A 180 2.53 3.85 1.68
C CYS A 180 3.95 3.30 1.62
N ILE A 181 4.40 2.89 0.43
CA ILE A 181 5.76 2.36 0.27
C ILE A 181 6.84 3.41 0.58
N VAL A 182 6.55 4.71 0.48
CA VAL A 182 7.52 5.78 0.75
C VAL A 182 7.66 5.99 2.26
N CYS A 183 6.54 6.29 2.94
CA CYS A 183 6.50 6.58 4.37
C CYS A 183 6.54 5.34 5.27
N GLN A 184 6.25 4.16 4.73
CA GLN A 184 6.32 2.87 5.42
C GLN A 184 5.28 2.70 6.54
N GLU A 185 4.09 3.23 6.31
CA GLU A 185 2.96 3.20 7.25
C GLU A 185 1.67 2.82 6.51
N CYS A 186 0.77 2.15 7.23
CA CYS A 186 -0.59 1.92 6.76
C CYS A 186 -1.42 3.19 6.96
N LEU A 187 -2.17 3.53 5.93
CA LEU A 187 -2.94 4.76 5.81
C LEU A 187 -4.35 4.40 5.42
N LYS A 188 -5.29 5.27 5.76
CA LYS A 188 -6.67 5.13 5.31
C LYS A 188 -6.76 5.44 3.82
N TRP A 189 -7.78 4.93 3.15
CA TRP A 189 -8.06 5.22 1.73
C TRP A 189 -8.24 6.72 1.42
N ARG A 190 -8.54 7.53 2.44
CA ARG A 190 -8.62 9.01 2.35
C ARG A 190 -7.28 9.71 2.56
N GLU A 191 -6.20 8.98 2.71
CA GLU A 191 -4.87 9.53 2.85
C GLU A 191 -4.08 9.25 1.58
N TRP A 192 -3.19 10.17 1.21
CA TRP A 192 -2.36 10.06 0.01
C TRP A 192 -0.96 10.59 0.28
N HIS A 193 0.04 10.11 -0.46
CA HIS A 193 1.41 10.59 -0.36
C HIS A 193 1.67 11.73 -1.36
N CYS A 194 2.00 12.92 -0.87
CA CYS A 194 2.46 14.02 -1.69
C CYS A 194 3.93 13.83 -2.05
N GLY A 195 4.23 13.69 -3.34
CA GLY A 195 5.60 13.52 -3.86
C GLY A 195 6.44 14.78 -3.70
N VAL A 196 5.84 15.96 -3.81
CA VAL A 196 6.53 17.25 -3.59
C VAL A 196 6.89 17.46 -2.13
N CYS A 197 5.93 17.30 -1.21
CA CYS A 197 6.19 17.44 0.24
C CYS A 197 6.88 16.23 0.86
N ASN A 198 6.89 15.11 0.14
CA ASN A 198 7.34 13.81 0.57
C ASN A 198 6.71 13.36 1.91
N LYS A 199 5.40 13.55 2.04
CA LYS A 199 4.63 13.25 3.27
C LYS A 199 3.24 12.73 2.91
N CYS A 200 2.73 11.82 3.73
CA CYS A 200 1.33 11.40 3.71
C CYS A 200 0.45 12.49 4.29
N MET A 201 -0.71 12.71 3.70
CA MET A 201 -1.66 13.73 4.13
C MET A 201 -3.08 13.20 4.03
N TYR A 202 -3.95 13.73 4.88
CA TYR A 202 -5.37 13.43 4.87
C TYR A 202 -6.11 14.30 3.84
N PHE A 203 -7.06 13.70 3.12
CA PHE A 203 -8.01 14.44 2.30
C PHE A 203 -9.05 15.15 3.17
N SER A 204 -8.93 16.47 3.32
CA SER A 204 -10.03 17.31 3.77
C SER A 204 -10.84 17.80 2.57
N PHE A 205 -12.08 17.32 2.41
CA PHE A 205 -12.98 17.82 1.36
C PHE A 205 -13.41 19.25 1.66
N PHE A 206 -12.86 20.22 0.92
CA PHE A 206 -13.41 21.57 0.84
C PHE A 206 -14.07 21.76 -0.52
N PHE A 207 -15.40 21.60 -0.58
CA PHE A 207 -16.16 22.06 -1.74
C PHE A 207 -16.22 23.60 -1.72
N PHE A 208 -15.41 24.24 -2.57
CA PHE A 208 -15.56 25.65 -2.90
C PHE A 208 -16.77 25.85 -3.82
N ASN A 209 -17.98 25.80 -3.25
CA ASN A 209 -19.11 26.44 -3.90
C ASN A 209 -19.03 27.92 -3.56
N LYS A 210 -18.95 28.81 -4.57
CA LYS A 210 -18.73 30.26 -4.46
C LYS A 210 -19.69 31.01 -3.50
N LYS A 211 -20.65 30.34 -2.85
CA LYS A 211 -21.62 30.96 -1.94
C LYS A 211 -21.86 30.26 -0.59
N LYS A 212 -21.22 29.12 -0.25
CA LYS A 212 -21.34 28.51 1.09
C LYS A 212 -20.35 27.35 1.27
N LEU A 213 -19.51 27.45 2.30
CA LEU A 213 -18.71 26.33 2.81
C LEU A 213 -19.67 25.36 3.51
N MET A 214 -19.88 24.16 2.94
CA MET A 214 -20.61 23.09 3.61
C MET A 214 -19.65 21.93 3.88
N ILE A 215 -19.55 21.54 5.16
CA ILE A 215 -18.78 20.39 5.63
C ILE A 215 -19.64 19.14 5.38
N PHE A 216 -19.27 18.33 4.38
CA PHE A 216 -19.97 17.11 4.00
C PHE A 216 -19.24 15.85 4.50
N ASP A 217 -19.12 15.68 5.81
CA ASP A 217 -18.60 14.41 6.35
C ASP A 217 -19.64 13.27 6.26
N ARG A 218 -20.94 13.58 6.20
CA ARG A 218 -22.02 12.57 6.24
C ARG A 218 -22.56 12.05 4.90
N ILE A 219 -22.37 12.76 3.78
CA ILE A 219 -22.89 12.29 2.47
C ILE A 219 -21.99 11.21 1.85
N TYR A 220 -20.72 11.14 2.24
CA TYR A 220 -19.75 10.26 1.61
C TYR A 220 -19.96 8.76 1.90
N GLN A 221 -20.58 8.39 3.03
CA GLN A 221 -20.92 6.99 3.32
C GLN A 221 -21.92 6.38 2.31
N LEU A 222 -22.67 7.22 1.58
CA LEU A 222 -23.63 6.77 0.56
C LEU A 222 -23.13 7.00 -0.88
N CYS A 223 -22.02 7.71 -1.09
CA CYS A 223 -21.59 8.17 -2.41
C CYS A 223 -20.14 7.82 -2.79
N GLY A 224 -19.47 6.95 -2.04
CA GLY A 224 -18.11 6.47 -2.37
C GLY A 224 -17.98 5.94 -3.81
N PHE A 225 -19.08 5.46 -4.39
CA PHE A 225 -19.14 4.95 -5.76
C PHE A 225 -19.08 6.02 -6.87
N LEU A 226 -19.45 7.27 -6.59
CA LEU A 226 -19.61 8.29 -7.65
C LEU A 226 -18.39 9.20 -7.83
N LEU A 227 -17.42 9.19 -6.92
CA LEU A 227 -16.30 10.14 -6.95
C LEU A 227 -15.00 9.58 -7.56
N GLY A 228 -14.94 8.27 -7.81
CA GLY A 228 -13.86 7.66 -8.62
C GLY A 228 -13.92 8.02 -10.11
N THR A 229 -15.08 8.46 -10.62
CA THR A 229 -15.26 8.77 -12.05
C THR A 229 -14.98 10.23 -12.40
N TYR A 230 -15.06 11.13 -11.44
CA TYR A 230 -14.70 12.54 -11.64
C TYR A 230 -13.26 12.71 -11.16
N GLY A 231 -12.31 12.91 -12.09
CA GLY A 231 -10.89 13.15 -11.81
C GLY A 231 -10.63 14.44 -11.03
N VAL A 232 -11.13 14.51 -9.80
CA VAL A 232 -10.95 15.62 -8.88
C VAL A 232 -9.56 15.49 -8.28
N SER A 233 -8.68 16.43 -8.61
CA SER A 233 -7.35 16.54 -8.04
C SER A 233 -7.34 17.69 -7.03
N LEU A 234 -7.06 17.38 -5.77
CA LEU A 234 -7.04 18.35 -4.68
C LEU A 234 -5.61 18.80 -4.37
N PRO A 235 -5.41 20.08 -4.01
CA PRO A 235 -4.09 20.61 -3.69
C PRO A 235 -3.60 20.10 -2.33
N CYS A 236 -2.31 19.80 -2.26
CA CYS A 236 -1.55 19.59 -1.04
C CYS A 236 -1.57 20.85 -0.18
N GLU A 237 -1.89 20.74 1.12
CA GLU A 237 -1.89 21.88 2.04
C GLU A 237 -0.52 22.56 2.18
N GLY A 238 0.57 21.80 2.00
CA GLY A 238 1.94 22.32 2.11
C GLY A 238 2.47 23.00 0.84
N CYS A 239 2.19 22.46 -0.35
CA CYS A 239 2.82 22.93 -1.60
C CYS A 239 1.83 23.30 -2.72
N GLY A 240 0.52 23.08 -2.53
CA GLY A 240 -0.49 23.29 -3.57
C GLY A 240 -0.49 22.25 -4.70
N GLY A 241 0.45 21.29 -4.70
CA GLY A 241 0.56 20.23 -5.69
C GLY A 241 -0.66 19.31 -5.70
N ARG A 242 -1.06 18.80 -6.86
CA ARG A 242 -2.29 18.02 -7.02
C ARG A 242 -1.98 16.58 -7.41
N SER A 243 -2.59 15.61 -6.76
CA SER A 243 -2.50 14.19 -7.16
C SER A 243 -3.82 13.74 -7.77
N GLN A 244 -3.74 12.86 -8.77
CA GLN A 244 -4.92 12.12 -9.22
C GLN A 244 -5.16 10.98 -8.22
N MET A 245 -6.37 10.91 -7.65
CA MET A 245 -6.75 9.72 -6.89
C MET A 245 -6.80 8.55 -7.87
N SER A 246 -5.79 7.70 -7.83
CA SER A 246 -5.81 6.41 -8.47
C SER A 246 -6.33 5.40 -7.44
N GLY A 247 -7.64 5.25 -7.40
CA GLY A 247 -8.26 4.01 -6.92
C GLY A 247 -8.34 3.08 -8.12
N SER A 248 -7.50 2.04 -8.13
CA SER A 248 -7.80 0.88 -8.97
C SER A 248 -8.98 0.18 -8.29
N PHE A 249 -10.17 0.39 -8.82
CA PHE A 249 -11.39 -0.35 -8.45
C PHE A 249 -11.59 -1.51 -9.42
#